data_AF-A0A9Q4BBR8-F1
#
_entry.id   AF-A0A9Q4BBR8-F1
#
_cell.length_a   1.000
_cell.length_b   1.000
_cell.length_c   1.000
_cell.angle_alpha   90.00
_cell.angle_beta   90.00
_cell.angle_gamma   90.00
#
_symmetry.space_group_name_H-M   'P 1'
#
loop_
_entity.id
_entity.type
_entity.pdbx_description
1 polymer ?
#
loop_
_entity_poly.entity_id
_entity_poly.type
_entity_poly.pdbx_seq_one_letter_code
_entity_poly.pdbx_strand_id
1 'polypeptide(L)'
;KTIILSTGARWREMNVPGEQEYKTRGVAYCPHCDGPLFKGKRVAVIGGGNSGVEAAIDLAGIVEHVTLVEFDTKLRADQVLQDKLNSLPNTTVIMNALSTEVVGDGSQV
;
A
#
# COMPACT_ATOMS: atom_id res chain seq x y z
N LYS A 1 26.10 -24.61 -24.03
CA LYS A 1 24.68 -24.75 -23.65
C LYS A 1 24.37 -23.63 -22.66
N THR A 2 23.24 -22.93 -22.80
CA THR A 2 22.92 -21.72 -22.00
C THR A 2 21.50 -21.82 -21.46
N ILE A 3 21.26 -21.30 -20.25
CA ILE A 3 19.94 -21.19 -19.61
C ILE A 3 19.66 -19.72 -19.29
N ILE A 4 18.41 -19.29 -19.48
CA ILE A 4 17.89 -17.99 -19.08
C ILE A 4 16.69 -18.22 -18.15
N LEU A 5 16.65 -17.52 -17.01
CA LEU A 5 15.54 -17.57 -16.06
C LEU A 5 14.76 -16.25 -16.10
N SER A 6 13.46 -16.34 -16.38
CA SER A 6 12.55 -15.19 -16.55
C SER A 6 11.17 -15.47 -15.94
N THR A 7 11.12 -16.08 -14.76
CA THR A 7 9.89 -16.59 -14.12
C THR A 7 9.01 -15.52 -13.45
N GLY A 8 9.45 -14.27 -13.43
CA GLY A 8 8.73 -13.16 -12.81
C GLY A 8 8.69 -13.21 -11.28
N ALA A 9 7.73 -12.50 -10.70
CA ALA A 9 7.52 -12.39 -9.26
C ALA A 9 6.02 -12.38 -8.94
N ARG A 10 5.68 -12.56 -7.65
CA ARG A 10 4.30 -12.42 -7.14
C ARG A 10 4.30 -11.48 -5.95
N TRP A 11 3.34 -10.57 -5.93
CA TRP A 11 3.06 -9.77 -4.74
C TRP A 11 2.49 -10.65 -3.64
N ARG A 12 2.84 -10.33 -2.39
CA ARG A 12 2.24 -10.98 -1.23
C ARG A 12 0.84 -10.40 -1.04
N GLU A 13 -0.13 -11.29 -0.94
CA GLU A 13 -1.52 -10.93 -0.64
C GLU A 13 -1.71 -10.86 0.89
N MET A 14 -2.67 -10.05 1.33
CA MET A 14 -3.06 -9.92 2.75
C MET A 14 -3.72 -11.21 3.27
N ASN A 15 -4.36 -11.98 2.39
CA ASN A 15 -5.14 -13.18 2.68
C ASN A 15 -6.30 -12.90 3.65
N VAL A 16 -7.05 -11.83 3.38
CA VAL A 16 -8.23 -11.45 4.16
C VAL A 16 -9.51 -11.54 3.33
N PRO A 17 -10.68 -11.76 3.96
CA PRO A 17 -11.97 -11.64 3.28
C PRO A 17 -12.09 -10.33 2.50
N GLY A 18 -12.70 -10.39 1.32
CA GLY A 18 -12.87 -9.25 0.41
C GLY A 18 -11.67 -8.91 -0.47
N GLU A 19 -10.44 -9.33 -0.14
CA GLU A 19 -9.24 -8.96 -0.92
C GLU A 19 -9.33 -9.41 -2.39
N GLN A 20 -9.69 -10.68 -2.62
CA GLN A 20 -9.83 -11.22 -3.98
C GLN A 20 -11.03 -10.64 -4.70
N GLU A 21 -12.11 -10.34 -3.97
CA GLU A 21 -13.31 -9.74 -4.54
C GLU A 21 -13.03 -8.33 -5.08
N TYR A 22 -12.34 -7.51 -4.30
CA TYR A 22 -12.05 -6.12 -4.65
C TYR A 22 -10.70 -5.93 -5.35
N LYS A 23 -10.01 -7.01 -5.70
CA LYS A 23 -8.83 -6.98 -6.58
C LYS A 23 -9.22 -6.31 -7.90
N THR A 24 -8.45 -5.31 -8.33
CA THR A 24 -8.75 -4.45 -9.50
C THR A 24 -9.97 -3.53 -9.36
N ARG A 25 -10.63 -3.53 -8.20
CA ARG A 25 -11.81 -2.70 -7.89
C ARG A 25 -11.62 -1.85 -6.63
N GLY A 26 -10.36 -1.52 -6.31
CA GLY A 26 -9.96 -0.79 -5.11
C GLY A 26 -8.72 -1.39 -4.45
N VAL A 27 -8.58 -2.72 -4.46
CA VAL A 27 -7.35 -3.40 -4.05
C VAL A 27 -6.37 -3.44 -5.22
N ALA A 28 -5.22 -2.80 -5.02
CA ALA A 28 -4.14 -2.64 -5.97
C ALA A 28 -2.79 -2.99 -5.33
N TYR A 29 -1.84 -3.46 -6.15
CA TYR A 29 -0.50 -3.88 -5.68
C TYR A 29 0.63 -2.98 -6.18
N CYS A 30 0.35 -2.10 -7.14
CA CYS A 30 1.35 -1.28 -7.80
C CYS A 30 0.97 0.21 -7.70
N PRO A 31 1.60 0.99 -6.81
CA PRO A 31 1.28 2.42 -6.65
C PRO A 31 1.52 3.19 -7.94
N HIS A 32 2.58 2.87 -8.68
CA HIS A 32 2.90 3.52 -9.96
C HIS A 32 1.84 3.26 -11.04
N CYS A 33 1.18 2.11 -10.99
CA CYS A 33 0.21 1.69 -12.00
C CYS A 33 -1.15 2.34 -11.75
N ASP A 34 -1.61 2.29 -10.49
CA ASP A 34 -3.00 2.63 -10.13
C ASP A 34 -3.12 3.98 -9.41
N GLY A 35 -2.04 4.53 -8.87
CA GLY A 35 -2.04 5.77 -8.08
C GLY A 35 -2.81 6.94 -8.69
N PRO A 36 -2.65 7.26 -9.99
CA PRO A 36 -3.41 8.33 -10.65
C PRO A 36 -4.95 8.15 -10.60
N LEU A 37 -5.45 6.92 -10.50
CA LEU A 37 -6.89 6.62 -10.43
C LEU A 37 -7.52 7.02 -9.09
N PHE A 38 -6.71 7.22 -8.05
CA PHE A 38 -7.16 7.56 -6.69
C PHE A 38 -7.04 9.04 -6.36
N LYS A 39 -6.88 9.90 -7.37
CA LYS A 39 -6.80 11.36 -7.16
C LYS A 39 -7.99 11.88 -6.36
N GLY A 40 -7.71 12.59 -5.27
CA GLY A 40 -8.73 13.14 -4.37
C GLY A 40 -9.52 12.10 -3.56
N LYS A 41 -9.11 10.82 -3.57
CA LYS A 41 -9.67 9.78 -2.71
C LYS A 41 -8.78 9.56 -1.48
N ARG A 42 -9.30 8.84 -0.49
CA ARG A 42 -8.51 8.36 0.66
C ARG A 42 -8.05 6.94 0.37
N VAL A 43 -6.78 6.63 0.64
CA VAL A 43 -6.19 5.32 0.37
C VAL A 43 -5.46 4.77 1.58
N ALA A 44 -5.28 3.44 1.62
CA ALA A 44 -4.45 2.76 2.60
C ALA A 44 -3.28 2.05 1.92
N VAL A 45 -2.11 2.08 2.56
CA VAL A 45 -0.92 1.34 2.14
C VAL A 45 -0.60 0.29 3.21
N ILE A 46 -0.45 -0.96 2.79
CA ILE A 46 -0.24 -2.09 3.70
C ILE A 46 1.23 -2.51 3.68
N GLY A 47 1.87 -2.40 4.84
CA GLY A 47 3.30 -2.67 5.05
C GLY A 47 4.15 -1.40 5.15
N GLY A 48 5.06 -1.38 6.12
CA GLY A 48 5.96 -0.27 6.45
C GLY A 48 7.43 -0.57 6.26
N GLY A 49 7.77 -1.45 5.31
CA GLY A 49 9.12 -1.51 4.72
C GLY A 49 9.31 -0.40 3.66
N ASN A 50 10.52 -0.30 3.07
CA ASN A 50 10.84 0.74 2.07
C ASN A 50 9.76 0.87 0.99
N SER A 51 9.37 -0.23 0.34
CA SER A 51 8.36 -0.21 -0.71
C SER A 51 7.02 0.38 -0.29
N GLY A 52 6.55 0.09 0.93
CA GLY A 52 5.28 0.63 1.43
C GLY A 52 5.39 2.09 1.85
N VAL A 53 6.48 2.47 2.52
CA VAL A 53 6.71 3.87 2.91
C VAL A 53 6.92 4.78 1.70
N GLU A 54 7.70 4.34 0.70
CA GLU A 54 7.86 5.07 -0.56
C GLU A 54 6.52 5.18 -1.31
N ALA A 55 5.74 4.11 -1.38
CA ALA A 55 4.40 4.14 -1.98
C ALA A 55 3.47 5.14 -1.28
N ALA A 56 3.52 5.20 0.06
CA ALA A 56 2.74 6.16 0.82
C ALA A 56 3.16 7.62 0.56
N ILE A 57 4.47 7.87 0.44
CA ILE A 57 5.00 9.20 0.09
C ILE A 57 4.59 9.60 -1.34
N ASP A 58 4.67 8.69 -2.30
CA ASP A 58 4.27 8.92 -3.69
C ASP A 58 2.77 9.24 -3.78
N LEU A 59 1.93 8.38 -3.20
CA LEU A 59 0.47 8.55 -3.19
C LEU A 59 0.04 9.82 -2.46
N ALA A 60 0.73 10.23 -1.39
CA ALA A 60 0.41 11.45 -0.65
C ALA A 60 0.48 12.73 -1.52
N GLY A 61 1.21 12.72 -2.63
CA GLY A 61 1.23 13.81 -3.61
C GLY A 61 0.03 13.84 -4.57
N ILE A 62 -0.77 12.78 -4.61
CA ILE A 62 -1.84 12.58 -5.61
C ILE A 62 -3.22 12.52 -4.93
N VAL A 63 -3.30 11.84 -3.79
CA VAL A 63 -4.55 11.47 -3.12
C VAL A 63 -4.90 12.47 -2.01
N GLU A 64 -6.13 12.41 -1.49
CA GLU A 64 -6.56 13.28 -0.38
C GLU A 64 -5.81 12.94 0.91
N HIS A 65 -5.71 11.65 1.23
CA HIS A 65 -5.08 11.17 2.47
C HIS A 65 -4.57 9.74 2.32
N VAL A 66 -3.42 9.44 2.92
CA VAL A 66 -2.84 8.09 2.98
C VAL A 66 -2.79 7.59 4.41
N THR A 67 -3.31 6.38 4.64
CA THR A 67 -3.10 5.66 5.91
C THR A 67 -2.15 4.50 5.69
N LEU A 68 -0.97 4.53 6.28
CA LEU A 68 -0.04 3.39 6.26
C LEU A 68 -0.32 2.48 7.44
N VAL A 69 -0.50 1.18 7.16
CA VAL A 69 -0.77 0.14 8.15
C VAL A 69 0.45 -0.77 8.24
N GLU A 70 1.12 -0.78 9.38
CA GLU A 70 2.26 -1.65 9.68
C GLU A 70 1.87 -2.72 10.71
N PHE A 71 2.21 -3.96 10.41
CA PHE A 71 1.93 -5.13 11.24
C PHE A 71 2.79 -5.17 12.50
N ASP A 72 4.05 -4.80 12.39
CA ASP A 72 5.02 -4.77 13.47
C ASP A 72 4.82 -3.53 14.38
N THR A 73 5.54 -3.53 15.50
CA THR A 73 5.63 -2.43 16.47
C THR A 73 6.38 -1.21 15.94
N LYS A 74 7.04 -1.33 14.78
CA LYS A 74 7.89 -0.30 14.19
C LYS A 74 7.89 -0.39 12.66
N LEU A 75 8.11 0.74 12.00
CA LEU A 75 8.45 0.77 10.58
C LEU A 75 9.83 0.15 10.35
N ARG A 76 9.97 -0.61 9.26
CA ARG A 76 11.23 -1.23 8.85
C ARG A 76 11.92 -0.47 7.71
N ALA A 77 11.27 0.57 7.20
CA ALA A 77 11.85 1.41 6.17
C ALA A 77 13.08 2.19 6.67
N ASP A 78 13.91 2.66 5.76
CA ASP A 78 15.05 3.51 6.08
C ASP A 78 14.60 4.78 6.80
N GLN A 79 15.37 5.25 7.78
CA GLN A 79 14.98 6.37 8.64
C GLN A 79 14.62 7.63 7.84
N VAL A 80 15.35 7.92 6.76
CA VAL A 80 15.08 9.07 5.88
C VAL A 80 13.69 9.02 5.24
N LEU A 81 13.20 7.82 4.93
CA LEU A 81 11.86 7.62 4.38
C LEU A 81 10.80 7.77 5.48
N GLN A 82 11.05 7.26 6.68
CA GLN A 82 10.16 7.46 7.83
C GLN A 82 10.02 8.95 8.17
N ASP A 83 11.14 9.68 8.22
CA ASP A 83 11.16 11.12 8.49
C ASP A 83 10.40 11.89 7.41
N LYS A 84 10.60 11.52 6.14
CA LYS A 84 9.85 12.12 5.03
C LYS A 84 8.36 11.84 5.14
N LEU A 85 7.95 10.60 5.41
CA LEU A 85 6.54 10.22 5.57
C LEU A 85 5.87 11.02 6.70
N ASN A 86 6.55 11.15 7.84
CA ASN A 86 6.06 11.88 9.02
C ASN A 86 6.00 13.40 8.80
N SER A 87 6.74 13.93 7.83
CA SER A 87 6.68 15.35 7.47
C SER A 87 5.45 15.74 6.63
N LEU A 88 4.75 14.76 6.06
CA LEU A 88 3.62 15.00 5.15
C LEU A 88 2.34 15.28 5.95
N PRO A 89 1.54 16.31 5.57
CA PRO A 89 0.39 16.73 6.36
C PRO A 89 -0.85 15.83 6.20
N ASN A 90 -0.84 14.93 5.21
CA ASN A 90 -1.98 14.09 4.84
C ASN A 90 -1.68 12.59 4.95
N THR A 91 -0.75 12.23 5.84
CA THR A 91 -0.38 10.84 6.13
C THR A 91 -0.72 10.48 7.58
N THR A 92 -1.17 9.26 7.81
CA THR A 92 -1.32 8.66 9.15
C THR A 92 -0.64 7.31 9.17
N VAL A 93 0.13 7.01 10.21
CA VAL A 93 0.78 5.71 10.41
C VAL A 93 0.11 4.97 11.56
N ILE A 94 -0.34 3.75 11.31
CA ILE A 94 -0.90 2.83 12.31
C ILE A 94 0.03 1.63 12.40
N MET A 95 0.68 1.45 13.55
CA MET A 95 1.56 0.31 13.85
C MET A 95 0.82 -0.72 14.69
N ASN A 96 1.36 -1.94 14.80
CA ASN A 96 0.72 -3.08 15.46
C ASN A 96 -0.67 -3.38 14.91
N ALA A 97 -0.86 -3.19 13.60
CA ALA A 97 -2.15 -3.30 12.95
C ALA A 97 -2.12 -4.35 11.85
N LEU A 98 -3.08 -5.27 11.91
CA LEU A 98 -3.31 -6.29 10.90
C LEU A 98 -4.68 -6.04 10.28
N SER A 99 -4.72 -5.82 8.96
CA SER A 99 -5.99 -5.79 8.23
C SER A 99 -6.73 -7.11 8.40
N THR A 100 -8.03 -7.06 8.64
CA THR A 100 -8.86 -8.25 8.87
C THR A 100 -9.86 -8.52 7.76
N GLU A 101 -10.26 -7.49 7.00
CA GLU A 101 -11.25 -7.57 5.94
C GLU A 101 -11.11 -6.37 5.00
N VAL A 102 -11.47 -6.56 3.72
CA VAL A 102 -11.70 -5.48 2.76
C VAL A 102 -13.20 -5.34 2.54
N VAL A 103 -13.74 -4.16 2.89
CA VAL A 103 -15.17 -3.85 2.77
C VAL A 103 -15.38 -2.91 1.60
N GLY A 104 -16.37 -3.19 0.76
CA GLY A 104 -16.79 -2.32 -0.34
C GLY A 104 -18.29 -2.37 -0.56
N ASP A 105 -18.77 -1.67 -1.58
CA ASP A 105 -20.22 -1.55 -1.89
C ASP A 105 -20.76 -2.61 -2.86
N GLY A 106 -19.96 -3.65 -3.15
CA GLY A 106 -20.22 -4.66 -4.17
C GLY A 106 -19.69 -4.29 -5.57
N SER A 107 -19.40 -3.00 -5.81
CA SER A 107 -18.77 -2.51 -7.04
C SER A 107 -17.30 -2.16 -6.83
N GLN A 108 -16.96 -1.42 -5.77
CA GLN A 108 -15.62 -0.94 -5.49
C GLN A 108 -15.39 -0.70 -3.99
N VAL A 109 -14.13 -0.41 -3.64
CA VAL A 109 -13.68 0.11 -2.34
C VAL A 109 -13.25 1.57 -2.47
#